data_AF-A0A0P1L2A8-F1
#
_entry.id   AF-A0A0P1L2A8-F1
#
_cell.length_a   1.000
_cell.length_b   1.000
_cell.length_c   1.000
_cell.angle_alpha   90.00
_cell.angle_beta   90.00
_cell.angle_gamma   90.00
#
_symmetry.space_group_name_H-M   'P 1'
#
loop_
_entity.id
_entity.type
_entity.pdbx_description
1 polymer ?
#
loop_
_entity_poly.entity_id
_entity_poly.type
_entity_poly.pdbx_seq_one_letter_code
_entity_poly.pdbx_strand_id
1 'polypeptide(L)'
;MGTGDLNLLKSWNPHLLKNRKKVWETEQQLLEEQRKFKERQIEIDKERQLDDLTSLTRTGAKHQKKNGMDWMYNDPAATNEQNTDFLLGKKRIDAATLKKNDKPQPQKKNRHFDTSNKGIHSFLDNKRPIESADLSRDDPLAAFQKAQQLRMKTKQPDGFQKVQKTQHKVPKTDIKNKQTIPHALSRQTPHYEKNPRSKTFDMDY
;
A
#
# COMPACT_ATOMS: atom_id res chain seq x y z
N MET A 1 44.92 33.61 13.05
CA MET A 1 44.28 32.83 14.13
C MET A 1 43.04 32.12 13.57
N GLY A 2 43.19 30.89 13.07
CA GLY A 2 42.07 30.07 12.59
C GLY A 2 41.84 28.91 13.55
N THR A 3 41.21 29.16 14.69
CA THR A 3 40.95 28.16 15.73
C THR A 3 39.51 27.65 15.63
N GLY A 4 39.21 26.90 14.57
CA GLY A 4 37.95 26.17 14.42
C GLY A 4 38.24 24.67 14.37
N ASP A 5 37.39 23.85 14.99
CA ASP A 5 37.50 22.38 14.91
C ASP A 5 37.50 21.94 13.44
N LEU A 6 38.64 21.42 12.98
CA LEU A 6 38.86 20.96 11.61
C LEU A 6 37.82 19.91 11.18
N ASN A 7 37.26 19.17 12.14
CA ASN A 7 36.27 18.15 11.86
C ASN A 7 34.93 18.74 11.41
N LEU A 8 34.61 20.00 11.74
CA LEU A 8 33.39 20.65 11.26
C LEU A 8 33.45 20.97 9.76
N LEU A 9 34.64 20.98 9.17
CA LEU A 9 34.83 21.13 7.73
C LEU A 9 34.72 19.78 6.99
N LYS A 10 34.62 18.66 7.71
CA LYS A 10 34.53 17.32 7.12
C LYS A 10 33.07 16.90 6.95
N SER A 11 32.73 16.42 5.75
CA SER A 11 31.37 16.03 5.38
C SER A 11 30.83 14.79 6.10
N TRP A 12 31.71 13.94 6.63
CA TRP A 12 31.33 12.72 7.35
C TRP A 12 31.06 12.96 8.85
N ASN A 13 31.37 14.15 9.39
CA ASN A 13 31.19 14.44 10.81
C ASN A 13 29.69 14.42 11.19
N PRO A 14 29.25 13.55 12.13
CA PRO A 14 27.84 13.43 12.51
C PRO A 14 27.31 14.69 13.21
N HIS A 15 28.19 15.50 13.82
CA HIS A 15 27.80 16.72 14.54
C HIS A 15 27.48 17.88 13.59
N LEU A 16 27.84 17.79 12.30
CA LEU A 16 27.49 18.80 11.32
C LEU A 16 25.97 18.92 11.19
N LEU A 17 25.42 20.14 11.25
CA LEU A 17 23.98 20.40 11.19
C LEU A 17 23.30 19.72 9.98
N LYS A 18 23.98 19.68 8.84
CA LYS A 18 23.50 19.01 7.61
C LYS A 18 23.29 17.50 7.82
N ASN A 19 24.18 16.84 8.55
CA ASN A 19 24.10 15.41 8.80
C ASN A 19 23.07 15.10 9.89
N ARG A 20 23.03 15.90 10.95
CA ARG A 20 21.97 15.82 11.96
C ARG A 20 20.58 15.97 11.35
N LYS A 21 20.42 16.91 10.40
CA LYS A 21 19.17 17.08 9.65
C LYS A 21 18.80 15.82 8.86
N LYS A 22 19.75 15.22 8.14
CA LYS A 22 19.51 13.97 7.40
C LYS A 22 19.08 12.82 8.33
N VAL A 23 19.77 12.65 9.46
CA VAL A 23 19.42 11.64 10.46
C VAL A 23 18.00 11.88 10.98
N TRP A 24 17.68 13.13 11.33
CA TRP A 24 16.35 13.49 11.79
C TRP A 24 15.26 13.24 10.74
N GLU A 25 15.51 13.55 9.47
CA GLU A 25 14.57 13.26 8.37
C GLU A 25 14.32 11.74 8.23
N THR A 26 15.38 10.93 8.30
CA THR A 26 15.24 9.47 8.25
C THR A 26 14.53 8.88 9.47
N GLU A 27 14.81 9.41 10.66
CA GLU A 27 14.14 9.01 11.90
C GLU A 27 12.64 9.37 11.86
N GLN A 28 12.30 10.54 11.34
CA GLN A 28 10.91 10.94 11.17
C GLN A 28 10.16 10.07 10.17
N GLN A 29 10.77 9.76 9.03
CA GLN A 29 10.18 8.83 8.06
C GLN A 29 9.94 7.45 8.70
N LEU A 30 10.90 6.94 9.47
CA LEU A 30 10.77 5.67 10.18
C LEU A 30 9.65 5.73 11.24
N LEU A 31 9.52 6.83 11.98
CA LEU A 31 8.41 7.03 12.93
C LEU A 31 7.05 7.06 12.25
N GLU A 32 6.94 7.70 11.08
CA GLU A 32 5.71 7.69 10.27
C GLU A 32 5.36 6.28 9.76
N GLU A 33 6.35 5.53 9.28
CA GLU A 33 6.17 4.14 8.87
C GLU A 33 5.72 3.25 10.04
N GLN A 34 6.36 3.39 11.20
CA GLN A 34 5.96 2.69 12.41
C GLN A 34 4.55 3.05 12.85
N ARG A 35 4.15 4.32 12.74
CA ARG A 35 2.79 4.76 13.04
C ARG A 35 1.77 4.09 12.11
N LYS A 36 2.03 4.07 10.81
CA LYS A 36 1.18 3.37 9.81
C LYS A 36 1.11 1.87 10.06
N PHE A 37 2.22 1.26 10.50
CA PHE A 37 2.24 -0.16 10.87
C PHE A 37 1.39 -0.44 12.10
N LYS A 38 1.50 0.38 13.15
CA LYS A 38 0.68 0.26 14.36
C LYS A 38 -0.82 0.43 14.07
N GLU A 39 -1.18 1.38 13.21
CA GLU A 39 -2.56 1.57 12.78
C GLU A 39 -3.11 0.31 12.08
N ARG A 40 -2.35 -0.27 11.15
CA ARG A 40 -2.72 -1.53 10.50
C ARG A 40 -2.82 -2.70 11.48
N GLN A 41 -1.94 -2.77 12.48
CA GLN A 41 -2.01 -3.82 13.49
C GLN A 41 -3.30 -3.71 14.31
N ILE A 42 -3.71 -2.49 14.68
CA ILE A 42 -4.96 -2.23 15.38
C ILE A 42 -6.17 -2.63 14.51
N GLU A 43 -6.14 -2.35 13.20
CA GLU A 43 -7.19 -2.77 12.27
C GLU A 43 -7.33 -4.30 12.24
N ILE A 44 -6.22 -5.02 12.09
CA ILE A 44 -6.20 -6.49 12.08
C ILE A 44 -6.73 -7.06 13.40
N ASP A 45 -6.33 -6.49 14.54
CA ASP A 45 -6.78 -6.97 15.84
C ASP A 45 -8.29 -6.70 16.04
N LYS A 46 -8.81 -5.58 15.53
CA LYS A 46 -10.27 -5.31 15.50
C LYS A 46 -11.00 -6.30 14.59
N GLU A 47 -10.48 -6.59 13.40
CA GLU A 47 -11.07 -7.57 12.49
C GLU A 47 -11.12 -8.96 13.13
N ARG A 48 -10.05 -9.37 13.83
CA ARG A 48 -10.01 -10.62 14.59
C ARG A 48 -11.06 -10.67 15.69
N GLN A 49 -11.19 -9.59 16.48
CA GLN A 49 -12.22 -9.50 17.52
C GLN A 49 -13.64 -9.63 16.95
N LEU A 50 -13.91 -9.00 15.80
CA LEU A 50 -15.21 -9.13 15.13
C LEU A 50 -15.45 -10.53 14.57
N ASP A 51 -14.42 -11.17 14.02
CA ASP A 51 -14.51 -12.54 13.54
C ASP A 51 -14.77 -13.52 14.68
N ASP A 52 -14.10 -13.36 15.82
CA ASP A 52 -14.32 -14.17 17.03
C ASP A 52 -15.77 -14.04 17.53
N LEU A 53 -16.31 -12.82 17.63
CA LEU A 53 -17.71 -12.60 18.02
C LEU A 53 -18.69 -13.21 17.00
N THR A 54 -18.39 -13.07 15.70
CA THR A 54 -19.21 -13.64 14.62
C THR A 54 -19.15 -15.17 14.65
N SER A 55 -17.99 -15.75 14.93
CA SER A 55 -17.78 -17.17 15.11
C SER A 55 -18.60 -17.71 16.28
N LEU A 56 -18.54 -17.06 17.45
CA LEU A 56 -19.33 -17.43 18.63
C LEU A 56 -20.83 -17.38 18.33
N THR A 57 -21.35 -16.28 17.78
CA THR A 57 -22.79 -16.15 17.47
C THR A 57 -23.25 -17.20 16.47
N ARG A 58 -22.41 -17.53 15.49
CA ARG A 58 -22.68 -18.58 14.52
C ARG A 58 -22.67 -20.00 15.11
N THR A 59 -21.82 -20.30 16.07
CA THR A 59 -21.85 -21.65 16.68
C THR A 59 -23.22 -21.96 17.31
N GLY A 60 -23.97 -20.93 17.74
CA GLY A 60 -25.35 -21.06 18.23
C GLY A 60 -26.46 -20.94 17.17
N ALA A 61 -26.22 -20.25 16.04
CA ALA A 61 -27.21 -20.00 15.00
C ALA A 61 -26.69 -20.46 13.62
N LYS A 62 -27.49 -21.23 12.86
CA LYS A 62 -27.15 -21.82 11.54
C LYS A 62 -26.87 -20.80 10.40
N HIS A 63 -26.11 -19.74 10.65
CA HIS A 63 -25.71 -18.76 9.66
C HIS A 63 -24.44 -19.24 8.94
N GLN A 64 -24.44 -19.17 7.61
CA GLN A 64 -23.38 -19.71 6.74
C GLN A 64 -22.14 -18.78 6.71
N LYS A 65 -20.96 -19.30 6.30
CA LYS A 65 -19.74 -18.47 6.16
C LYS A 65 -20.07 -17.49 5.04
N LYS A 66 -19.84 -16.20 5.26
CA LYS A 66 -19.87 -15.21 4.18
C LYS A 66 -18.74 -15.57 3.23
N ASN A 67 -19.02 -16.45 2.26
CA ASN A 67 -18.16 -16.67 1.12
C ASN A 67 -18.13 -15.32 0.41
N GLY A 68 -16.95 -14.77 0.11
CA GLY A 68 -16.76 -13.41 -0.42
C GLY A 68 -17.49 -13.09 -1.74
N MET A 69 -18.43 -13.93 -2.18
CA MET A 69 -19.45 -13.70 -3.20
C MET A 69 -20.72 -13.03 -2.64
N ASP A 70 -20.76 -12.67 -1.36
CA ASP A 70 -21.90 -11.98 -0.75
C ASP A 70 -22.23 -10.67 -1.47
N TRP A 71 -21.22 -9.94 -1.96
CA TRP A 71 -21.42 -8.73 -2.78
C TRP A 71 -22.10 -9.02 -4.13
N MET A 72 -21.98 -10.24 -4.65
CA MET A 72 -22.56 -10.65 -5.94
C MET A 72 -23.95 -11.26 -5.78
N TYR A 73 -24.22 -11.94 -4.66
CA TYR A 73 -25.48 -12.65 -4.43
C TYR A 73 -26.47 -11.93 -3.50
N ASN A 74 -26.05 -10.89 -2.75
CA ASN A 74 -26.94 -10.01 -2.00
C ASN A 74 -27.26 -8.71 -2.75
N ASP A 75 -27.35 -8.72 -4.09
CA ASP A 75 -27.93 -7.58 -4.80
C ASP A 75 -29.44 -7.55 -4.52
N PRO A 76 -29.97 -6.56 -3.77
CA PRO A 76 -31.39 -6.48 -3.46
C PRO A 76 -32.26 -6.35 -4.72
N ALA A 77 -31.71 -5.94 -5.86
CA ALA A 77 -32.44 -5.92 -7.13
C ALA A 77 -32.67 -7.33 -7.68
N ALA A 78 -31.73 -8.26 -7.50
CA ALA A 78 -31.81 -9.64 -7.98
C ALA A 78 -32.59 -10.55 -7.01
N THR A 79 -32.48 -10.30 -5.70
CA THR A 79 -33.11 -11.14 -4.66
C THR A 79 -34.56 -10.74 -4.36
N ASN A 80 -35.06 -9.64 -4.93
CA ASN A 80 -36.45 -9.23 -4.73
C ASN A 80 -37.40 -10.16 -5.49
N GLU A 81 -38.20 -10.94 -4.75
CA GLU A 81 -39.16 -11.92 -5.28
C GLU A 81 -40.12 -11.32 -6.32
N GLN A 82 -40.44 -10.02 -6.19
CA GLN A 82 -41.27 -9.34 -7.18
C GLN A 82 -40.56 -9.27 -8.54
N ASN A 83 -39.27 -8.94 -8.57
CA ASN A 83 -38.49 -8.88 -9.80
C ASN A 83 -38.33 -10.28 -10.43
N THR A 84 -38.15 -11.32 -9.61
CA THR A 84 -38.06 -12.70 -10.11
C THR A 84 -39.39 -13.20 -10.68
N ASP A 85 -40.53 -12.83 -10.09
CA ASP A 85 -41.86 -13.20 -10.59
C ASP A 85 -42.20 -12.51 -11.92
N PHE A 86 -41.73 -11.28 -12.13
CA PHE A 86 -41.85 -10.60 -13.42
C PHE A 86 -40.90 -11.20 -14.48
N LEU A 87 -39.66 -11.53 -14.11
CA LEU A 87 -38.70 -12.20 -15.00
C LEU A 87 -39.15 -13.61 -15.40
N LEU A 88 -39.82 -14.32 -14.49
CA LEU A 88 -40.37 -15.67 -14.73
C LEU A 88 -41.78 -15.63 -15.37
N GLY A 89 -42.33 -14.44 -15.60
CA GLY A 89 -43.63 -14.25 -16.24
C GLY A 89 -44.84 -14.70 -15.41
N LYS A 90 -44.66 -14.97 -14.12
CA LYS A 90 -45.76 -15.33 -13.19
C LYS A 90 -46.71 -14.17 -12.93
N LYS A 91 -46.21 -12.93 -12.95
CA LYS A 91 -47.02 -11.71 -12.82
C LYS A 91 -47.04 -10.92 -14.11
N ARG A 92 -48.24 -10.48 -14.51
CA ARG A 92 -48.44 -9.62 -15.68
C ARG A 92 -47.87 -8.23 -15.39
N ILE A 93 -47.21 -7.65 -16.38
CA ILE A 93 -46.63 -6.31 -16.27
C ILE A 93 -47.76 -5.30 -16.45
N ASP A 94 -48.26 -4.75 -15.33
CA ASP A 94 -49.28 -3.71 -15.37
C ASP A 94 -48.67 -2.35 -15.70
N ALA A 95 -49.40 -1.48 -16.42
CA ALA A 95 -48.94 -0.13 -16.80
C ALA A 95 -48.52 0.74 -15.58
N ALA A 96 -49.00 0.42 -14.38
CA ALA A 96 -48.60 1.06 -13.13
C ALA A 96 -47.20 0.62 -12.63
N THR A 97 -46.72 -0.57 -13.01
CA THR A 97 -45.36 -1.05 -12.70
C THR A 97 -44.31 -0.44 -13.63
N LEU A 98 -44.63 -0.31 -14.93
CA LEU A 98 -43.76 0.37 -15.90
C LEU A 98 -43.55 1.85 -15.52
N LYS A 99 -44.62 2.56 -15.14
CA LYS A 99 -44.57 3.97 -14.72
C LYS A 99 -43.84 4.22 -13.39
N LYS A 100 -43.58 3.20 -12.57
CA LYS A 100 -42.82 3.34 -11.31
C LYS A 100 -41.30 3.41 -11.53
N ASN A 101 -40.80 2.90 -12.65
CA ASN A 101 -39.38 3.00 -13.02
C ASN A 101 -39.03 4.35 -13.70
N ASP A 102 -40.00 5.00 -14.34
CA ASP A 102 -39.82 6.33 -14.96
C ASP A 102 -39.94 7.50 -13.98
N LYS A 103 -40.48 7.26 -12.78
CA LYS A 103 -40.36 8.23 -11.69
C LYS A 103 -38.95 8.09 -11.15
N PRO A 104 -38.12 9.16 -11.09
CA PRO A 104 -36.93 9.13 -10.28
C PRO A 104 -37.40 8.86 -8.85
N GLN A 105 -37.30 7.61 -8.41
CA GLN A 105 -37.40 7.30 -7.00
C GLN A 105 -36.42 8.25 -6.33
N PRO A 106 -36.82 9.05 -5.32
CA PRO A 106 -35.83 9.65 -4.47
C PRO A 106 -35.08 8.47 -3.88
N GLN A 107 -33.91 8.13 -4.43
CA GLN A 107 -32.94 7.32 -3.73
C GLN A 107 -32.88 7.96 -2.37
N LYS A 108 -33.41 7.28 -1.35
CA LYS A 108 -33.48 7.85 -0.01
C LYS A 108 -32.05 8.25 0.33
N LYS A 109 -31.77 9.55 0.28
CA LYS A 109 -30.56 10.18 0.80
C LYS A 109 -30.60 10.15 2.34
N ASN A 110 -31.19 9.10 2.92
CA ASN A 110 -31.10 8.75 4.32
C ASN A 110 -30.01 7.69 4.48
N ARG A 111 -28.88 7.88 3.78
CA ARG A 111 -27.61 7.64 4.44
C ARG A 111 -27.41 8.87 5.31
N HIS A 112 -27.83 8.81 6.57
CA HIS A 112 -27.25 9.69 7.59
C HIS A 112 -25.76 9.34 7.62
N PHE A 113 -24.99 9.99 6.75
CA PHE A 113 -23.57 10.10 6.90
C PHE A 113 -23.38 11.01 8.11
N ASP A 114 -22.95 10.43 9.21
CA ASP A 114 -22.62 11.16 10.43
C ASP A 114 -21.55 12.21 10.09
N THR A 115 -21.99 13.46 9.95
CA THR A 115 -21.14 14.62 9.66
C THR A 115 -20.32 15.07 10.87
N SER A 116 -20.40 14.36 12.01
CA SER A 116 -19.46 14.57 13.11
C SER A 116 -18.06 14.03 12.80
N ASN A 117 -17.94 13.08 11.86
CA ASN A 117 -16.65 12.64 11.33
C ASN A 117 -16.27 13.47 10.09
N LYS A 118 -15.57 14.58 10.34
CA LYS A 118 -14.85 15.41 9.35
C LYS A 118 -13.66 14.67 8.72
N GLY A 119 -13.86 13.44 8.25
CA GLY A 119 -12.79 12.57 7.74
C GLY A 119 -12.65 12.55 6.22
N ILE A 120 -13.69 12.95 5.46
CA ILE A 120 -13.71 12.69 4.00
C ILE A 120 -14.17 13.91 3.18
N HIS A 121 -15.07 14.76 3.69
CA HIS A 121 -15.56 15.93 2.95
C HIS A 121 -14.52 17.05 2.74
N SER A 122 -13.44 17.10 3.52
CA SER A 122 -12.38 18.11 3.35
C SER A 122 -11.47 17.88 2.13
N PHE A 123 -11.53 16.71 1.49
CA PHE A 123 -10.68 16.39 0.34
C PHE A 123 -11.32 16.72 -1.01
N LEU A 124 -12.65 16.91 -1.04
CA LEU A 124 -13.41 17.14 -2.27
C LEU A 124 -13.51 18.63 -2.62
N ASP A 125 -13.56 19.53 -1.62
CA ASP A 125 -13.74 20.97 -1.85
C ASP A 125 -12.48 21.69 -2.35
N ASN A 126 -11.30 21.04 -2.33
CA ASN A 126 -10.03 21.62 -2.77
C ASN A 126 -9.62 21.26 -4.21
N LYS A 127 -10.50 20.60 -4.97
CA LYS A 127 -10.23 20.29 -6.39
C LYS A 127 -11.20 21.06 -7.28
N ARG A 128 -10.98 22.36 -7.38
CA ARG A 128 -11.37 23.08 -8.60
C ARG A 128 -10.77 22.31 -9.79
N PRO A 129 -11.56 21.88 -10.78
CA PRO A 129 -11.03 21.13 -11.91
C PRO A 129 -10.06 22.04 -12.66
N ILE A 130 -8.81 21.61 -12.78
CA ILE A 130 -7.87 22.16 -13.73
C ILE A 130 -8.45 21.79 -15.11
N GLU A 131 -8.81 22.79 -15.92
CA GLU A 131 -9.52 22.65 -17.21
C GLU A 131 -8.75 21.88 -18.32
N SER A 132 -7.76 21.06 -17.96
CA SER A 132 -6.93 20.30 -18.89
C SER A 132 -6.44 18.95 -18.34
N ALA A 133 -7.14 18.38 -17.36
CA ALA A 133 -6.94 16.97 -17.01
C ALA A 133 -7.65 16.09 -18.06
N ASP A 134 -6.90 15.59 -19.03
CA ASP A 134 -7.37 14.61 -20.01
C ASP A 134 -7.69 13.28 -19.31
N LEU A 135 -8.94 13.13 -18.84
CA LEU A 135 -9.45 11.95 -18.10
C LEU A 135 -9.35 10.65 -18.92
N SER A 136 -9.09 10.75 -20.22
CA SER A 136 -8.89 9.63 -21.13
C SER A 136 -7.68 8.75 -20.78
N ARG A 137 -6.74 9.25 -19.96
CA ARG A 137 -5.55 8.49 -19.53
C ARG A 137 -5.81 7.47 -18.43
N ASP A 138 -6.88 7.65 -17.66
CA ASP A 138 -7.20 6.80 -16.51
C ASP A 138 -8.32 5.77 -16.81
N ASP A 139 -8.73 5.64 -18.08
CA ASP A 139 -9.62 4.57 -18.51
C ASP A 139 -8.89 3.20 -18.49
N PRO A 140 -9.39 2.17 -17.77
CA PRO A 140 -8.80 0.83 -17.76
C PRO A 140 -8.60 0.22 -19.16
N LEU A 141 -9.46 0.57 -20.13
CA LEU A 141 -9.35 0.09 -21.50
C LEU A 141 -8.14 0.72 -22.22
N ALA A 142 -7.87 1.99 -21.99
CA ALA A 142 -6.70 2.69 -22.53
C ALA A 142 -5.39 2.13 -21.96
N ALA A 143 -5.38 1.75 -20.68
CA ALA A 143 -4.24 1.08 -20.06
C ALA A 143 -3.95 -0.28 -20.72
N PHE A 144 -4.98 -1.07 -21.01
CA PHE A 144 -4.85 -2.34 -21.72
C PHE A 144 -4.33 -2.16 -23.15
N GLN A 145 -4.85 -1.17 -23.89
CA GLN A 145 -4.40 -0.86 -25.25
C GLN A 145 -2.93 -0.42 -25.28
N LYS A 146 -2.49 0.40 -24.32
CA LYS A 146 -1.09 0.83 -24.18
C LYS A 146 -0.17 -0.35 -23.87
N ALA A 147 -0.57 -1.24 -22.97
CA ALA A 147 0.18 -2.45 -22.65
C ALA A 147 0.30 -3.38 -23.88
N GLN A 148 -0.77 -3.51 -24.66
CA GLN A 148 -0.77 -4.30 -25.90
C GLN A 148 0.19 -3.71 -26.94
N GLN A 149 0.20 -2.39 -27.13
CA GLN A 149 1.11 -1.71 -28.06
C GLN A 149 2.59 -1.87 -27.67
N LEU A 150 2.93 -1.75 -26.38
CA LEU A 150 4.29 -1.98 -25.88
C LEU A 150 4.74 -3.42 -26.14
N ARG A 151 3.85 -4.39 -25.95
CA ARG A 151 4.11 -5.80 -26.26
C ARG A 151 4.31 -6.06 -27.75
N MET A 152 3.64 -5.33 -28.63
CA MET A 152 3.85 -5.46 -30.08
C MET A 152 5.15 -4.81 -30.53
N LYS A 153 5.53 -3.66 -29.95
CA LYS A 153 6.81 -2.99 -30.24
C LYS A 153 8.01 -3.84 -29.83
N THR A 154 7.92 -4.54 -28.71
CA THR A 154 8.99 -5.44 -28.21
C THR A 154 9.09 -6.76 -28.98
N LYS A 155 8.10 -7.11 -29.80
CA LYS A 155 8.09 -8.32 -30.64
C LYS A 155 8.63 -8.09 -32.05
N GLN A 156 8.99 -6.87 -32.41
CA GLN A 156 9.68 -6.63 -33.67
C GLN A 156 11.13 -7.10 -33.53
N PRO A 157 11.64 -7.99 -34.40
CA PRO A 157 13.05 -8.36 -34.37
C PRO A 157 13.88 -7.13 -34.73
N ASP A 158 14.80 -6.73 -33.84
CA ASP A 158 15.66 -5.56 -34.01
C ASP A 158 16.46 -5.66 -35.31
N GLY A 159 16.00 -4.92 -36.33
CA GLY A 159 16.81 -4.55 -37.47
C GLY A 159 17.93 -3.62 -37.00
N PHE A 160 19.16 -4.15 -37.00
CA PHE A 160 20.43 -3.48 -36.74
C PHE A 160 20.43 -1.96 -36.95
N GLN A 161 20.32 -1.18 -35.87
CA GLN A 161 20.70 0.22 -35.88
C GLN A 161 22.12 0.39 -35.31
N LYS A 162 23.05 0.75 -36.19
CA LYS A 162 24.42 1.15 -35.84
C LYS A 162 24.38 2.36 -34.91
N VAL A 163 24.66 2.15 -33.63
CA VAL A 163 24.94 3.22 -32.67
C VAL A 163 26.34 3.78 -32.99
N GLN A 164 26.37 4.99 -33.55
CA GLN A 164 27.60 5.78 -33.64
C GLN A 164 28.00 6.23 -32.23
N LYS A 165 29.12 5.72 -31.73
CA LYS A 165 29.70 6.11 -30.43
C LYS A 165 30.32 7.50 -30.57
N THR A 166 29.68 8.53 -30.01
CA THR A 166 30.33 9.82 -29.75
C THR A 166 31.24 9.68 -28.52
N GLN A 167 32.53 9.91 -28.75
CA GLN A 167 33.58 9.87 -27.72
C GLN A 167 33.56 11.19 -26.93
N HIS A 168 32.91 11.20 -25.76
CA HIS A 168 33.12 12.28 -24.79
C HIS A 168 34.39 12.01 -23.98
N LYS A 169 35.42 12.86 -24.16
CA LYS A 169 36.65 12.86 -23.37
C LYS A 169 36.36 13.37 -21.95
N VAL A 170 36.49 12.48 -20.96
CA VAL A 170 36.57 12.85 -19.54
C VAL A 170 38.04 13.15 -19.21
N PRO A 171 38.38 14.25 -18.51
CA PRO A 171 39.75 14.55 -18.14
C PRO A 171 40.26 13.54 -17.11
N LYS A 172 41.42 12.94 -17.39
CA LYS A 172 42.16 12.07 -16.47
C LYS A 172 42.77 12.92 -15.36
N THR A 173 42.34 12.71 -14.12
CA THR A 173 43.14 13.09 -12.95
C THR A 173 43.96 11.88 -12.51
N ASP A 174 45.28 12.06 -12.46
CA ASP A 174 46.22 11.06 -11.99
C ASP A 174 46.00 10.79 -10.50
N ILE A 175 45.64 9.54 -10.16
CA ILE A 175 45.76 9.02 -8.80
C ILE A 175 46.63 7.76 -8.85
N LYS A 176 47.94 7.97 -8.70
CA LYS A 176 48.87 6.93 -8.29
C LYS A 176 48.77 6.77 -6.77
N ASN A 177 48.01 5.79 -6.28
CA ASN A 177 48.39 5.01 -5.10
C ASN A 177 47.48 3.77 -4.99
N LYS A 178 47.98 2.62 -5.45
CA LYS A 178 47.37 1.32 -5.14
C LYS A 178 48.15 0.73 -3.98
N GLN A 179 47.69 0.93 -2.76
CA GLN A 179 47.99 0.00 -1.67
C GLN A 179 46.93 -1.10 -1.73
N THR A 180 47.37 -2.28 -2.15
CA THR A 180 46.63 -3.53 -2.10
C THR A 180 46.45 -3.94 -0.63
N ILE A 181 45.22 -3.93 -0.13
CA ILE A 181 44.86 -4.54 1.15
C ILE A 181 44.63 -6.03 0.89
N PRO A 182 45.34 -6.98 1.53
CA PRO A 182 45.07 -8.40 1.36
C PRO A 182 43.70 -8.75 1.94
N HIS A 183 42.88 -9.42 1.12
CA HIS A 183 41.58 -9.95 1.47
C HIS A 183 41.79 -11.29 2.22
N ALA A 184 42.01 -11.25 3.52
CA ALA A 184 41.95 -12.44 4.37
C ALA A 184 41.76 -12.05 5.84
N LEU A 185 40.52 -12.18 6.32
CA LEU A 185 40.21 -12.57 7.70
C LEU A 185 38.74 -12.97 7.75
N SER A 186 38.55 -14.29 7.76
CA SER A 186 37.35 -14.99 8.19
C SER A 186 36.82 -14.36 9.48
N ARG A 187 35.63 -13.76 9.42
CA ARG A 187 34.88 -13.42 10.64
C ARG A 187 34.35 -14.72 11.21
N GLN A 188 35.06 -15.28 12.19
CA GLN A 188 34.47 -16.25 13.11
C GLN A 188 33.29 -15.58 13.81
N THR A 189 32.11 -16.21 13.70
CA THR A 189 30.94 -15.89 14.53
C THR A 189 31.28 -16.17 15.99
N PRO A 190 31.00 -15.27 16.94
CA PRO A 190 31.14 -15.61 18.35
C PRO A 190 30.08 -16.66 18.71
N HIS A 191 30.52 -17.90 18.94
CA HIS A 191 29.70 -18.91 19.60
C HIS A 191 29.44 -18.43 21.04
N TYR A 192 28.19 -18.14 21.35
CA TYR A 192 27.72 -17.93 22.72
C TYR A 192 27.74 -19.29 23.44
N GLU A 193 28.80 -19.58 24.18
CA GLU A 193 28.81 -20.67 25.15
C GLU A 193 27.84 -20.31 26.29
N LYS A 194 26.68 -20.96 26.28
CA LYS A 194 25.84 -21.09 27.48
C LYS A 194 26.63 -21.89 28.49
N ASN A 195 27.17 -21.22 29.49
CA ASN A 195 27.75 -21.87 30.65
C ASN A 195 26.60 -22.41 31.53
N PRO A 196 26.35 -23.73 31.65
CA PRO A 196 25.39 -24.24 32.62
C PRO A 196 26.07 -24.17 33.97
N ARG A 197 25.80 -23.10 34.73
CA ARG A 197 26.16 -23.03 36.15
C ARG A 197 25.30 -24.05 36.90
N SER A 198 25.68 -25.32 36.83
CA SER A 198 25.31 -26.32 37.81
C SER A 198 26.09 -25.99 39.08
N LYS A 199 25.46 -25.25 39.99
CA LYS A 199 25.92 -25.23 41.38
C LYS A 199 24.97 -26.13 42.17
N THR A 200 25.59 -27.20 42.61
CA THR A 200 25.12 -28.27 43.47
C THR A 200 24.40 -27.77 44.71
N PHE A 201 23.32 -28.48 45.04
CA PHE A 201 22.78 -28.82 46.36
C PHE A 201 23.54 -28.26 47.57
N ASP A 202 22.82 -27.54 48.44
CA ASP A 202 22.90 -27.67 49.90
C ASP A 202 21.46 -27.59 50.42
N MET A 203 20.95 -28.74 50.89
CA MET A 203 19.72 -28.87 51.68
C MET A 203 20.20 -29.09 53.11
N ASP A 204 20.18 -28.04 53.91
CA ASP A 204 20.36 -28.16 55.36
C ASP A 204 19.01 -28.55 56.00
N TYR A 205 19.12 -29.51 56.91
CA TYR A 205 18.07 -30.21 57.65
C TYR A 205 17.59 -29.39 58.86
#